data_AF-A0A931HK36-F1
#
_entry.id   AF-A0A931HK36-F1
#
_cell.length_a   1.000
_cell.length_b   1.000
_cell.length_c   1.000
_cell.angle_alpha   90.00
_cell.angle_beta   90.00
_cell.angle_gamma   90.00
#
_symmetry.space_group_name_H-M   'P 1'
#
loop_
_entity.id
_entity.type
_entity.pdbx_description
1 polymer ?
#
loop_
_entity_poly.entity_id
_entity_poly.type
_entity_poly.pdbx_seq_one_letter_code
_entity_poly.pdbx_strand_id
1 'polypeptide(L)'
;MSITSDAVGAYLVPNEIADAAVQPDSYLDVEGIVYPAYAWLRANRPVGLARLEGYDPVWLVSKYQDIVTVERRTDVFSVTQHQNTYNTRDSDAFMYSLTGGARPIDDLTHMDPPEHTEVRNEM
;
A
#
# COMPACT_ATOMS: atom_id res chain seq x y z
N MET A 1 4.79 -16.54 -5.81
CA MET A 1 3.87 -16.70 -6.96
C MET A 1 4.24 -15.62 -7.97
N SER A 2 5.00 -15.98 -9.02
CA SER A 2 5.47 -14.99 -10.01
C SER A 2 4.36 -14.72 -11.01
N ILE A 3 3.74 -13.55 -10.91
CA ILE A 3 2.80 -13.04 -11.91
C ILE A 3 3.61 -12.68 -13.16
N THR A 4 3.31 -13.32 -14.30
CA THR A 4 3.98 -13.06 -15.58
C THR A 4 3.79 -11.59 -16.00
N SER A 5 4.84 -10.96 -16.56
CA SER A 5 4.88 -9.55 -17.00
C SER A 5 3.62 -9.09 -17.76
N ASP A 6 3.06 -9.94 -18.61
CA ASP A 6 1.89 -9.63 -19.43
C ASP A 6 0.58 -9.50 -18.63
N ALA A 7 0.44 -10.25 -17.54
CA ALA A 7 -0.74 -10.15 -16.66
C ALA A 7 -0.73 -8.83 -15.88
N VAL A 8 0.46 -8.32 -15.52
CA VAL A 8 0.61 -7.07 -14.77
C VAL A 8 0.20 -5.87 -15.61
N GLY A 9 0.46 -5.89 -16.93
CA GLY A 9 0.04 -4.84 -17.86
C GLY A 9 -1.47 -4.58 -17.82
N ALA A 10 -2.28 -5.63 -17.66
CA ALA A 10 -3.73 -5.52 -17.57
C ALA A 10 -4.21 -4.76 -16.32
N TYR A 11 -3.39 -4.67 -15.26
CA TYR A 11 -3.72 -3.98 -14.01
C TYR A 11 -3.08 -2.61 -13.86
N LEU A 12 -2.20 -2.19 -14.78
CA LEU A 12 -1.52 -0.90 -14.68
C LEU A 12 -2.52 0.27 -14.63
N VAL A 13 -2.34 1.13 -13.64
CA VAL A 13 -3.09 2.38 -13.52
C VAL A 13 -2.40 3.44 -14.39
N PRO A 14 -3.14 4.27 -15.15
CA PRO A 14 -2.56 5.40 -15.88
C PRO A 14 -1.77 6.30 -14.93
N ASN A 15 -0.60 6.79 -15.38
CA ASN A 15 0.31 7.57 -14.52
C ASN A 15 -0.39 8.76 -13.86
N GLU A 16 -1.22 9.51 -14.60
CA GLU A 16 -1.98 10.64 -14.06
C GLU A 16 -2.89 10.27 -12.88
N ILE A 17 -3.49 9.07 -12.90
CA ILE A 17 -4.34 8.58 -11.80
C ILE A 17 -3.48 8.03 -10.67
N ALA A 18 -2.37 7.35 -10.98
CA ALA A 18 -1.42 6.84 -10.00
C ALA A 18 -0.80 7.99 -9.20
N ASP A 19 -0.32 9.03 -9.87
CA ASP A 19 0.25 10.22 -9.25
C ASP A 19 -0.80 10.95 -8.40
N ALA A 20 -2.01 11.16 -8.94
CA ALA A 20 -3.10 11.78 -8.18
C ALA A 20 -3.51 11.00 -6.92
N ALA A 21 -3.40 9.67 -6.93
CA ALA A 21 -3.80 8.82 -5.81
C ALA A 21 -2.70 8.65 -4.73
N VAL A 22 -1.43 8.74 -5.12
CA VAL A 22 -0.28 8.32 -4.29
C VAL A 22 0.64 9.47 -3.90
N GLN A 23 0.85 10.46 -4.78
CA GLN A 23 1.78 11.56 -4.48
C GLN A 23 1.28 12.39 -3.30
N PRO A 24 2.14 12.72 -2.32
CA PRO A 24 1.76 13.53 -1.17
C PRO A 24 1.17 14.89 -1.56
N ASP A 25 1.73 15.54 -2.59
CA ASP A 25 1.28 16.86 -3.07
C ASP A 25 -0.17 16.84 -3.56
N SER A 26 -0.65 15.70 -4.08
CA SER A 26 -2.05 15.54 -4.50
C SER A 26 -3.02 15.73 -3.34
N TYR A 27 -2.61 15.40 -2.10
CA TYR A 27 -3.45 15.55 -0.91
C TYR A 27 -3.55 17.00 -0.41
N LEU A 28 -2.87 17.96 -1.06
CA LEU A 28 -3.12 19.40 -0.85
C LEU A 28 -4.48 19.84 -1.42
N ASP A 29 -5.03 19.11 -2.40
CA ASP A 29 -6.37 19.31 -2.96
C ASP A 29 -7.08 17.96 -3.13
N VAL A 30 -7.63 17.47 -2.02
CA VAL A 30 -8.30 16.17 -1.99
C VAL A 30 -9.57 16.17 -2.87
N GLU A 31 -10.31 17.28 -2.90
CA GLU A 31 -11.58 17.36 -3.64
C GLU A 31 -11.36 17.42 -5.16
N GLY A 32 -10.36 18.18 -5.61
CA GLY A 32 -10.06 18.36 -7.03
C GLY A 32 -9.18 17.29 -7.65
N ILE A 33 -8.35 16.60 -6.85
CA ILE A 33 -7.33 15.67 -7.38
C ILE A 33 -7.58 14.24 -6.91
N VAL A 34 -7.61 14.01 -5.60
CA VAL A 34 -7.63 12.66 -5.02
C VAL A 34 -8.98 11.98 -5.22
N TYR A 35 -10.10 12.64 -4.87
CA TYR A 35 -11.42 12.05 -5.00
C TYR A 35 -11.79 11.68 -6.45
N PRO A 36 -11.53 12.52 -7.47
CA PRO A 36 -11.73 12.13 -8.86
C PRO A 36 -10.88 10.92 -9.28
N ALA A 37 -9.60 10.86 -8.87
CA ALA A 37 -8.73 9.73 -9.16
C ALA A 37 -9.28 8.42 -8.57
N TYR A 38 -9.69 8.44 -7.29
CA TYR A 38 -10.30 7.26 -6.66
C TYR A 38 -11.70 6.92 -7.22
N ALA A 39 -12.46 7.90 -7.70
CA ALA A 39 -13.71 7.65 -8.43
C ALA A 39 -13.44 6.92 -9.75
N TRP A 40 -12.41 7.34 -10.49
CA TRP A 40 -11.97 6.67 -11.70
C TRP A 40 -11.49 5.24 -11.42
N LEU A 41 -10.68 5.03 -10.37
CA LEU A 41 -10.23 3.70 -9.95
C LEU A 41 -11.43 2.79 -9.68
N ARG A 42 -12.39 3.25 -8.87
CA ARG A 42 -13.60 2.46 -8.56
C ARG A 42 -14.44 2.12 -9.79
N ALA A 43 -14.45 2.96 -10.83
CA ALA A 43 -15.25 2.74 -12.03
C ALA A 43 -14.54 1.82 -13.05
N ASN A 44 -13.22 1.96 -13.18
CA ASN A 44 -12.47 1.36 -14.29
C ASN A 44 -11.51 0.25 -13.83
N ARG A 45 -10.83 0.45 -12.70
CA ARG A 45 -9.77 -0.44 -12.17
C ARG A 45 -9.84 -0.52 -10.63
N PRO A 46 -10.83 -1.24 -10.07
CA PRO A 46 -11.04 -1.31 -8.64
C PRO A 46 -9.82 -1.77 -7.84
N VAL A 47 -9.06 -2.69 -8.43
CA VAL A 47 -7.73 -3.14 -8.00
C VAL A 47 -6.77 -2.85 -9.15
N GLY A 48 -5.81 -1.96 -8.92
CA GLY A 48 -4.86 -1.52 -9.94
C GLY A 48 -3.43 -1.43 -9.41
N LEU A 49 -2.44 -1.67 -10.27
CA LEU A 49 -1.04 -1.51 -9.94
C LEU A 49 -0.55 -0.12 -10.36
N ALA A 50 -0.13 0.69 -9.38
CA ALA A 50 0.52 1.95 -9.60
C ALA A 50 2.04 1.77 -9.65
N ARG A 51 2.69 2.45 -10.60
CA ARG A 51 4.15 2.50 -10.75
C ARG A 51 4.56 3.96 -10.85
N LEU A 52 5.22 4.44 -9.81
CA LEU A 52 5.72 5.80 -9.72
C LEU A 52 7.24 5.79 -9.72
N GLU A 53 7.85 6.83 -10.26
CA GLU A 53 9.30 6.98 -10.25
C GLU A 53 9.81 7.14 -8.81
N GLY A 54 10.83 6.38 -8.44
CA GLY A 54 11.42 6.43 -7.08
C GLY A 54 10.65 5.65 -6.00
N TYR A 55 9.51 5.05 -6.33
CA TYR A 55 8.73 4.22 -5.41
C TYR A 55 8.73 2.75 -5.85
N ASP A 56 8.47 1.84 -4.91
CA ASP A 56 8.17 0.46 -5.25
C ASP A 56 6.73 0.34 -5.79
N PRO A 57 6.44 -0.55 -6.76
CA PRO A 57 5.09 -0.70 -7.28
C PRO A 57 4.07 -1.03 -6.18
N VAL A 58 2.94 -0.33 -6.17
CA VAL A 58 1.91 -0.49 -5.13
C VAL A 58 0.55 -0.85 -5.72
N TRP A 59 -0.13 -1.79 -5.08
CA TRP A 59 -1.51 -2.15 -5.46
C TRP A 59 -2.49 -1.20 -4.77
N LEU A 60 -3.26 -0.48 -5.58
CA LEU A 60 -4.35 0.38 -5.14
C LEU A 60 -5.64 -0.43 -5.10
N VAL A 61 -6.21 -0.59 -3.90
CA VAL A 61 -7.49 -1.25 -3.66
C VAL A 61 -8.52 -0.19 -3.29
N SER A 62 -9.51 0.03 -4.13
CA SER A 62 -10.38 1.23 -4.05
C SER A 62 -11.83 0.94 -3.64
N LYS A 63 -12.24 -0.34 -3.61
CA LYS A 63 -13.60 -0.75 -3.20
C LYS A 63 -13.60 -1.23 -1.76
N TYR A 64 -14.65 -0.85 -1.06
CA TYR A 64 -14.87 -1.23 0.33
C TYR A 64 -14.79 -2.76 0.57
N GLN A 65 -15.48 -3.56 -0.25
CA GLN A 65 -15.50 -5.03 -0.07
C GLN A 65 -14.12 -5.66 -0.27
N ASP A 66 -13.33 -5.12 -1.20
CA ASP A 66 -11.98 -5.63 -1.48
C ASP A 66 -11.03 -5.27 -0.34
N ILE A 67 -11.12 -4.05 0.20
CA ILE A 67 -10.35 -3.62 1.39
C ILE A 67 -10.65 -4.54 2.57
N VAL A 68 -11.93 -4.76 2.89
CA VAL A 68 -12.33 -5.66 3.98
C VAL A 68 -11.81 -7.09 3.75
N THR A 69 -11.75 -7.55 2.51
CA THR A 69 -11.21 -8.88 2.18
C THR A 69 -9.71 -8.94 2.42
N VAL A 70 -8.96 -7.93 2.01
CA VAL A 70 -7.50 -7.84 2.22
C VAL A 70 -7.17 -7.75 3.71
N GLU A 71 -7.82 -6.84 4.44
CA GLU A 71 -7.56 -6.59 5.86
C GLU A 71 -7.88 -7.81 6.75
N ARG A 72 -8.83 -8.66 6.35
CA ARG A 72 -9.16 -9.90 7.09
C ARG A 72 -8.19 -11.05 6.85
N ARG A 73 -7.32 -10.94 5.84
CA ARG A 73 -6.43 -12.00 5.38
C ARG A 73 -4.98 -11.73 5.76
N THR A 74 -4.73 -11.55 7.05
CA THR A 74 -3.37 -11.37 7.61
C THR A 74 -2.46 -12.58 7.37
N ASP A 75 -3.03 -13.75 7.06
CA ASP A 75 -2.32 -14.94 6.62
C ASP A 75 -1.64 -14.77 5.24
N VAL A 76 -2.11 -13.82 4.43
CA VAL A 76 -1.58 -13.53 3.09
C VAL A 76 -1.02 -12.13 2.97
N PHE A 77 -1.66 -11.14 3.60
CA PHE A 77 -1.25 -9.75 3.58
C PHE A 77 -0.61 -9.42 4.93
N SER A 78 0.69 -9.66 5.00
CA SER A 78 1.51 -9.44 6.17
C SER A 78 1.90 -7.96 6.30
N VAL A 79 1.80 -7.41 7.51
CA VAL A 79 2.24 -6.02 7.81
C VAL A 79 3.72 -5.95 8.17
N THR A 80 4.41 -7.10 8.25
CA THR A 80 5.77 -7.21 8.79
C THR A 80 6.85 -7.42 7.73
N GLN A 81 6.46 -7.78 6.50
CA GLN A 81 7.40 -8.09 5.41
C GLN A 81 8.02 -6.84 4.78
N HIS A 82 7.30 -5.72 4.79
CA HIS A 82 7.68 -4.44 4.20
C HIS A 82 7.30 -3.30 5.14
N GLN A 83 7.84 -2.10 4.91
CA GLN A 83 7.37 -0.91 5.60
C GLN A 83 5.86 -0.76 5.38
N ASN A 84 5.10 -0.61 6.46
CA ASN A 84 3.65 -0.44 6.41
C ASN A 84 3.25 1.00 6.01
N THR A 85 4.21 1.92 6.04
CA THR A 85 4.09 3.27 5.50
C THR A 85 4.73 3.29 4.13
N TYR A 86 3.99 3.76 3.12
CA TYR A 86 4.47 3.80 1.76
C TYR A 86 5.34 5.04 1.51
N ASN A 87 6.65 4.85 1.38
CA ASN A 87 7.63 5.91 1.11
C ASN A 87 8.38 5.65 -0.20
N THR A 88 9.29 6.57 -0.54
CA THR A 88 10.26 6.34 -1.62
C THR A 88 11.23 5.22 -1.23
N ARG A 89 11.82 4.58 -2.24
CA ARG A 89 12.81 3.50 -2.05
C ARG A 89 14.05 3.98 -1.29
N ASP A 90 14.44 5.24 -1.47
CA ASP A 90 15.57 5.84 -0.77
C ASP A 90 15.26 6.07 0.71
N SER A 91 14.04 6.55 1.03
CA SER A 91 13.57 6.70 2.41
C SER A 91 13.48 5.34 3.10
N ASP A 92 12.93 4.32 2.44
CA ASP A 92 12.87 2.96 2.99
C ASP A 92 14.27 2.39 3.20
N ALA A 93 15.20 2.55 2.25
CA ALA A 93 16.59 2.13 2.39
C ALA A 93 17.27 2.79 3.61
N PHE A 94 17.03 4.08 3.83
CA PHE A 94 17.51 4.78 5.02
C PHE A 94 16.89 4.19 6.29
N MET A 95 15.57 3.96 6.33
CA MET A 95 14.92 3.37 7.50
C MET A 95 15.47 1.98 7.80
N TYR A 96 15.61 1.10 6.80
CA TYR A 96 16.21 -0.22 6.97
C TYR A 96 17.64 -0.16 7.54
N SER A 97 18.41 0.86 7.17
CA SER A 97 19.77 1.06 7.70
C SER A 97 19.79 1.41 9.20
N LEU A 98 18.73 2.04 9.71
CA LEU A 98 18.61 2.42 11.12
C LEU A 98 18.02 1.30 11.98
N THR A 99 17.05 0.56 11.45
CA THR A 99 16.18 -0.35 12.22
C THR A 99 16.58 -1.82 12.05
N GLY A 100 17.38 -2.12 11.03
CA GLY A 100 17.74 -3.50 10.67
C GLY A 100 16.60 -4.30 10.04
N GLY A 101 15.45 -3.68 9.74
CA GLY A 101 14.28 -4.35 9.19
C GLY A 101 13.05 -3.46 8.96
N ALA A 102 11.95 -4.07 8.54
CA ALA A 102 10.70 -3.38 8.20
C ALA A 102 9.90 -2.85 9.40
N ARG A 103 10.33 -3.16 10.62
CA ARG A 103 9.72 -2.70 11.87
C ARG A 103 10.58 -1.62 12.51
N PRO A 104 10.30 -0.33 12.28
CA PRO A 104 11.04 0.75 12.92
C PRO A 104 10.73 0.92 14.41
N ILE A 105 9.52 0.56 14.81
CA ILE A 105 9.03 0.62 16.18
C ILE A 105 8.23 -0.64 16.50
N ASP A 106 8.36 -1.13 17.73
CA ASP A 106 7.58 -2.27 18.22
C ASP A 106 6.21 -1.79 18.73
N ASP A 107 5.31 -1.52 17.77
CA ASP A 107 3.91 -1.20 18.06
C ASP A 107 2.95 -2.21 17.40
N LEU A 108 1.67 -2.16 17.79
CA LEU A 108 0.64 -3.06 17.25
C LEU A 108 0.50 -2.97 15.73
N THR A 109 0.71 -1.80 15.13
CA THR A 109 0.52 -1.61 13.68
C THR A 109 1.64 -2.23 12.84
N HIS A 110 2.74 -2.63 13.49
CA HIS A 110 3.86 -3.31 12.86
C HIS A 110 3.87 -4.81 13.16
N MET A 111 2.84 -5.39 13.80
CA MET A 111 2.82 -6.80 14.20
C MET A 111 1.81 -7.64 13.41
N ASP A 112 2.18 -8.88 13.09
CA ASP A 112 1.25 -9.91 12.59
C ASP A 112 0.89 -10.90 13.70
N PRO A 113 -0.24 -11.62 13.61
CA PRO A 113 -0.52 -12.75 14.50
C PRO A 113 0.58 -13.85 14.43
N PRO A 114 0.89 -14.54 15.54
CA PRO A 114 0.20 -14.51 16.83
C PRO A 114 0.58 -13.33 17.74
N GLU A 115 1.80 -12.78 17.59
CA GLU A 115 2.37 -11.70 18.42
C GLU A 115 1.40 -10.52 18.57
N HIS A 116 0.85 -10.02 17.46
CA HIS A 116 -0.13 -8.93 17.47
C HIS A 116 -1.35 -9.22 18.36
N THR A 117 -1.84 -10.47 18.34
CA THR A 117 -3.04 -10.84 19.10
C THR A 117 -2.75 -10.91 20.60
N GLU A 118 -1.56 -11.38 20.98
CA GLU A 118 -1.12 -11.45 22.37
C GLU A 118 -0.97 -10.04 22.95
N VAL A 119 -0.17 -9.19 22.31
CA VAL A 119 0.08 -7.82 22.77
C VAL A 119 -1.21 -6.99 22.84
N ARG A 120 -2.12 -7.13 21.86
CA ARG A 120 -3.40 -6.40 21.86
C ARG A 120 -4.31 -6.78 23.03
N ASN A 121 -4.27 -8.04 23.47
CA ASN A 121 -5.13 -8.51 24.55
C ASN A 121 -4.59 -8.15 25.95
N GLU A 122 -3.32 -7.75 26.04
CA GLU A 122 -2.68 -7.31 27.28
C GLU A 122 -2.80 -5.80 27.53
N MET A 123 -3.19 -5.02 26.53
CA MET A 123 -3.52 -3.59 26.64
C MET A 123 -4.93 -3.35 27.18
#